data_AF-A0A833RAP6-F1
#
_entry.id   AF-A0A833RAP6-F1
#
_cell.length_a   1.000
_cell.length_b   1.000
_cell.length_c   1.000
_cell.angle_alpha   90.00
_cell.angle_beta   90.00
_cell.angle_gamma   90.00
#
_symmetry.space_group_name_H-M   'P 1'
#
loop_
_entity.id
_entity.type
_entity.pdbx_description
1 polymer ?
#
loop_
_entity_poly.entity_id
_entity_poly.type
_entity_poly.pdbx_seq_one_letter_code
_entity_poly.pdbx_strand_id
1 'polypeptide(L)'
;MAAAPSSSSPLSASTEKSTPLDEPTSKLDHLKKVRAHEVAISELNSVPDSRAVYQKNGNIFFRRSVKSAIAVEQKQLDLAKAQIEKLSTSK
;
A
#
# COMPACT_ATOMS: atom_id res chain seq x y z
N MET A 1 46.21 -22.51 19.70
CA MET A 1 44.80 -22.39 19.28
C MET A 1 44.62 -21.01 18.70
N ALA A 2 44.45 -20.91 17.37
CA ALA A 2 44.33 -19.65 16.65
C ALA A 2 42.86 -19.19 16.67
N ALA A 3 42.59 -17.95 17.05
CA ALA A 3 41.27 -17.34 17.02
C ALA A 3 41.23 -16.26 15.93
N ALA A 4 40.25 -16.36 15.03
CA ALA A 4 40.08 -15.53 13.84
C ALA A 4 39.66 -14.09 14.17
N PRO A 5 40.00 -13.08 13.35
CA PRO A 5 39.50 -11.72 13.48
C PRO A 5 38.10 -11.60 12.85
N SER A 6 37.14 -11.08 13.63
CA SER A 6 35.79 -10.72 13.19
C SER A 6 35.83 -9.51 12.25
N SER A 7 35.58 -9.74 10.96
CA SER A 7 35.34 -8.67 9.97
C SER A 7 33.85 -8.38 9.87
N SER A 8 33.36 -7.34 10.54
CA SER A 8 32.02 -6.80 10.30
C SER A 8 32.10 -5.63 9.31
N SER A 9 31.70 -5.90 8.08
CA SER A 9 31.52 -4.91 7.01
C SER A 9 30.49 -3.84 7.41
N PRO A 10 30.69 -2.55 7.10
CA PRO A 10 29.63 -1.56 7.22
C PRO A 10 28.64 -1.70 6.05
N LEU A 11 27.36 -1.91 6.38
CA LEU A 11 26.27 -1.90 5.39
C LEU A 11 26.10 -0.47 4.85
N SER A 12 26.40 -0.31 3.57
CA SER A 12 26.13 0.90 2.79
C SER A 12 24.63 1.14 2.70
N ALA A 13 24.08 2.02 3.55
CA ALA A 13 22.74 2.55 3.38
C ALA A 13 22.80 3.71 2.38
N SER A 14 22.63 3.36 1.10
CA SER A 14 22.47 4.31 0.02
C SER A 14 21.31 5.24 0.30
N THR A 15 21.59 6.52 0.14
CA THR A 15 20.67 7.65 0.02
C THR A 15 19.43 7.30 -0.80
N GLU A 16 18.29 7.09 -0.14
CA GLU A 16 16.99 7.27 -0.78
C GLU A 16 16.55 8.72 -0.54
N LYS A 17 16.89 9.55 -1.52
CA LYS A 17 16.38 10.91 -1.69
C LYS A 17 14.88 10.81 -1.92
N SER A 18 14.08 10.99 -0.88
CA SER A 18 12.65 11.21 -1.00
C SER A 18 12.40 12.60 -1.60
N THR A 19 12.32 12.67 -2.93
CA THR A 19 11.76 13.83 -3.61
C THR A 19 10.25 13.88 -3.35
N PRO A 20 9.71 15.03 -2.91
CA PRO A 20 8.29 15.23 -2.70
C PRO A 20 7.61 15.67 -4.01
N LEU A 21 6.29 15.43 -4.08
CA LEU A 21 5.32 16.00 -5.04
C LEU A 21 5.26 15.33 -6.43
N ASP A 22 4.33 14.40 -6.59
CA ASP A 22 3.55 14.30 -7.84
C ASP A 22 2.14 13.80 -7.50
N GLU A 23 1.17 14.69 -7.65
CA GLU A 23 -0.23 14.31 -7.82
C GLU A 23 -0.30 13.34 -9.01
N PRO A 24 -0.75 12.09 -8.84
CA PRO A 24 -0.83 11.13 -9.93
C PRO A 24 -2.02 11.50 -10.83
N THR A 25 -1.84 12.52 -11.67
CA THR A 25 -2.84 12.99 -12.65
C THR A 25 -2.94 12.07 -13.87
N SER A 26 -2.08 11.04 -13.95
CA SER A 26 -2.12 10.09 -15.04
C SER A 26 -3.19 9.01 -14.79
N LYS A 27 -4.07 8.78 -15.77
CA LYS A 27 -5.06 7.68 -15.74
C LYS A 27 -4.44 6.33 -15.36
N LEU A 28 -3.18 6.13 -15.74
CA LEU A 28 -2.39 4.94 -15.46
C LEU A 28 -2.19 4.75 -13.94
N ASP A 29 -1.93 5.82 -13.20
CA ASP A 29 -1.73 5.72 -11.74
C ASP A 29 -3.04 5.44 -11.00
N HIS A 30 -4.17 5.99 -11.46
CA HIS A 30 -5.47 5.59 -10.94
C HIS A 30 -5.78 4.11 -11.24
N LEU A 31 -5.43 3.60 -12.43
CA LEU A 31 -5.55 2.18 -12.76
C LEU A 31 -4.66 1.28 -11.89
N LYS A 32 -3.44 1.72 -11.55
CA LYS A 32 -2.59 1.02 -10.58
C LYS A 32 -3.25 0.97 -9.20
N LYS A 33 -3.83 2.08 -8.74
CA LYS A 33 -4.56 2.14 -7.46
C LYS A 33 -5.76 1.20 -7.46
N VAL A 34 -6.57 1.17 -8.52
CA VAL A 34 -7.69 0.21 -8.65
C VAL A 34 -7.22 -1.23 -8.48
N ARG A 35 -6.19 -1.64 -9.23
CA ARG A 35 -5.64 -3.00 -9.13
C ARG A 35 -5.10 -3.29 -7.72
N ALA A 36 -4.43 -2.34 -7.10
CA ALA A 36 -3.94 -2.50 -5.73
C ALA A 36 -5.08 -2.73 -4.73
N HIS A 37 -6.18 -1.96 -4.84
CA HIS A 37 -7.36 -2.13 -3.99
C HIS A 37 -8.06 -3.48 -4.23
N GLU A 38 -8.16 -3.94 -5.48
CA GLU A 38 -8.73 -5.25 -5.82
C GLU A 38 -7.92 -6.41 -5.23
N VAL A 39 -6.59 -6.31 -5.29
CA VAL A 39 -5.68 -7.28 -4.65
C VAL A 39 -5.84 -7.25 -3.13
N ALA A 40 -5.84 -6.06 -2.52
CA ALA A 40 -5.98 -5.92 -1.08
C ALA A 40 -7.31 -6.51 -0.56
N ILE A 41 -8.43 -6.31 -1.27
CA ILE A 41 -9.72 -6.94 -0.93
C ILE A 41 -9.62 -8.46 -1.01
N SER A 42 -8.98 -8.99 -2.06
CA SER A 42 -8.81 -10.44 -2.24
C SER A 42 -7.95 -11.05 -1.12
N GLU A 43 -6.87 -10.39 -0.77
CA GLU A 43 -5.99 -10.78 0.35
C GLU A 43 -6.74 -10.69 1.68
N LEU A 44 -7.48 -9.62 1.96
CA LEU A 44 -8.27 -9.47 3.18
C LEU A 44 -9.36 -10.55 3.31
N ASN A 45 -10.01 -10.94 2.20
CA ASN A 45 -10.98 -12.04 2.21
C ASN A 45 -10.34 -13.41 2.49
N SER A 46 -9.05 -13.58 2.22
CA SER A 46 -8.32 -14.80 2.57
C SER A 46 -7.92 -14.86 4.05
N VAL A 47 -7.98 -13.73 4.77
CA VAL A 47 -7.68 -13.65 6.20
C VAL A 47 -8.89 -14.10 7.01
N PRO A 48 -8.73 -15.01 8.00
CA PRO A 48 -9.83 -15.39 8.87
C PRO A 48 -10.32 -14.21 9.73
N ASP A 49 -11.64 -14.10 9.88
CA ASP A 49 -12.31 -13.03 10.65
C ASP A 49 -11.85 -12.91 12.11
N SER A 50 -11.31 -13.98 12.69
CA SER A 50 -10.77 -14.00 14.07
C SER A 50 -9.45 -13.22 14.20
N ARG A 51 -8.74 -12.99 13.09
CA ARG A 51 -7.43 -12.32 13.09
C ARG A 51 -7.62 -10.81 12.93
N ALA A 52 -6.84 -10.05 13.70
CA ALA A 52 -6.80 -8.61 13.56
C ALA A 52 -5.91 -8.19 12.37
N VAL A 53 -6.32 -7.14 11.67
CA VAL A 53 -5.54 -6.49 10.61
C VAL A 53 -5.16 -5.07 11.03
N TYR A 54 -4.16 -4.50 10.37
CA TYR A 54 -3.66 -3.18 10.71
C TYR A 54 -3.66 -2.28 9.48
N GLN A 55 -4.24 -1.10 9.62
CA GLN A 55 -4.19 -0.06 8.59
C GLN A 55 -3.11 0.96 8.96
N LYS A 56 -2.13 1.14 8.08
CA LYS A 56 -1.06 2.12 8.25
C LYS A 56 -1.52 3.49 7.76
N ASN A 57 -1.34 4.52 8.57
CA ASN A 57 -1.47 5.92 8.16
C ASN A 57 -0.25 6.70 8.66
N GLY A 58 0.63 7.08 7.74
CA GLY A 58 1.96 7.58 8.08
C GLY A 58 2.75 6.56 8.91
N ASN A 59 3.16 6.95 10.11
CA ASN A 59 3.92 6.09 11.04
C ASN A 59 3.03 5.38 12.07
N ILE A 60 1.70 5.50 11.96
CA ILE A 60 0.76 4.95 12.94
C ILE A 60 0.00 3.77 12.32
N PHE A 61 -0.16 2.70 13.10
CA PHE A 61 -0.93 1.52 12.72
C PHE A 61 -2.21 1.43 13.55
N PHE A 62 -3.35 1.41 12.88
CA PHE A 62 -4.66 1.27 13.51
C PHE A 62 -5.14 -0.17 13.39
N ARG A 63 -5.39 -0.82 14.53
CA ARG A 63 -5.97 -2.15 14.56
C ARG A 63 -7.42 -2.08 14.06
N ARG A 64 -7.78 -2.94 13.11
CA ARG A 64 -9.13 -3.05 12.53
C ARG A 64 -9.58 -4.50 12.46
N SER A 65 -10.90 -4.70 12.33
CA SER A 65 -11.47 -5.98 11.95
C SER A 65 -11.40 -6.16 10.43
N VAL A 66 -11.29 -7.41 9.97
CA VAL A 66 -11.23 -7.76 8.53
C VAL A 66 -12.40 -7.14 7.77
N LYS A 67 -13.64 -7.30 8.26
CA LYS A 67 -14.86 -6.70 7.67
C LYS A 67 -14.76 -5.19 7.49
N SER A 68 -14.27 -4.48 8.51
CA SER A 68 -14.14 -3.02 8.46
C SER A 68 -13.02 -2.56 7.52
N ALA A 69 -11.97 -3.36 7.37
CA ALA A 69 -10.90 -3.11 6.42
C ALA A 69 -11.40 -3.31 4.98
N ILE A 70 -12.11 -4.40 4.70
CA ILE A 70 -12.74 -4.67 3.39
C ILE A 70 -13.69 -3.53 3.00
N ALA A 71 -14.56 -3.08 3.91
CA ALA A 71 -15.49 -2.00 3.63
C ALA A 71 -14.79 -0.69 3.24
N VAL A 72 -13.64 -0.38 3.86
CA VAL A 72 -12.86 0.80 3.49
C VAL A 72 -12.15 0.62 2.16
N GLU A 73 -11.58 -0.56 1.91
CA GLU A 73 -10.92 -0.86 0.65
C GLU A 73 -11.90 -0.83 -0.52
N GLN A 74 -13.12 -1.34 -0.34
CA GLN A 74 -14.20 -1.27 -1.32
C GLN A 74 -14.57 0.18 -1.64
N LYS A 75 -14.73 1.01 -0.60
CA LYS A 75 -15.00 2.44 -0.80
C LYS A 75 -13.88 3.14 -1.59
N GLN A 76 -12.62 2.81 -1.33
CA GLN A 76 -11.48 3.39 -2.06
C GLN A 76 -11.43 2.91 -3.51
N LEU A 77 -11.72 1.63 -3.75
CA LEU A 77 -11.87 1.07 -5.08
C LEU A 77 -12.95 1.82 -5.87
N ASP A 78 -14.12 2.02 -5.29
CA ASP A 78 -15.24 2.71 -5.97
C ASP A 78 -14.88 4.16 -6.33
N LEU A 79 -14.22 4.88 -5.41
CA LEU A 79 -13.71 6.23 -5.66
C LEU A 79 -12.66 6.25 -6.78
N ALA A 80 -11.74 5.29 -6.79
CA ALA A 80 -10.70 5.19 -7.81
C ALA A 80 -11.29 4.88 -9.21
N LYS A 81 -12.31 4.01 -9.27
CA LYS A 81 -13.05 3.72 -10.51
C LYS A 81 -13.79 4.96 -11.02
N ALA A 82 -14.49 5.68 -10.14
CA ALA A 82 -15.17 6.93 -10.48
C ALA A 82 -14.20 8.02 -11.00
N GLN A 83 -12.99 8.11 -10.45
CA GLN A 83 -11.95 9.03 -10.95
C GLN A 83 -11.49 8.67 -12.37
N ILE A 84 -11.34 7.38 -12.69
CA ILE A 84 -11.01 6.93 -14.04
C ILE A 84 -12.12 7.29 -15.02
N GLU A 85 -13.38 7.02 -14.64
CA GLU A 85 -14.54 7.36 -15.46
C GLU A 85 -14.59 8.87 -15.76
N LYS A 86 -14.42 9.72 -14.75
CA LYS A 86 -14.37 11.17 -14.93
C LYS A 86 -13.27 11.62 -15.90
N LEU A 87 -12.08 11.03 -15.80
CA LEU A 87 -10.98 11.32 -16.72
C LEU A 87 -11.25 10.77 -18.13
N SER A 88 -12.08 9.75 -18.27
CA SER A 88 -12.46 9.14 -19.55
C SER A 88 -13.54 9.91 -20.30
N THR A 89 -14.49 10.52 -19.57
CA THR A 89 -15.61 11.29 -20.13
C THR A 89 -15.28 12.75 -20.41
N SER A 90 -14.22 13.30 -19.82
CA SER A 90 -13.76 14.68 -20.06
C SER A 90 -12.94 14.85 -21.35
N LYS A 91 -13.24 14.07 -22.40
CA LYS A 91 -12.50 14.02 -23.67
C LYS A 91 -13.35 14.49 -24.84
#